data_AF-A0A1M6UIG8-F1
#
_entry.id   AF-A0A1M6UIG8-F1
#
_cell.length_a   1.000
_cell.length_b   1.000
_cell.length_c   1.000
_cell.angle_alpha   90.00
_cell.angle_beta   90.00
_cell.angle_gamma   90.00
#
_symmetry.space_group_name_H-M   'P 1'
#
loop_
_entity.id
_entity.type
_entity.pdbx_description
1 polymer ?
#
loop_
_entity_poly.entity_id
_entity_poly.type
_entity_poly.pdbx_seq_one_letter_code
_entity_poly.pdbx_strand_id
1 'polypeptide(L)'
;MTSPPTFLARLPATRFVELDVRPILQSGGEPFSRIMETVERMPPGHVLRLRATFKPVPLLGVMHQKGWAHWIAHGQDEDWEIWFYRLADFEGSG
;
A
#
# COMPACT_ATOMS: atom_id res chain seq x y z
N MET A 1 -1.43 17.47 6.54
CA MET A 1 -1.63 16.02 6.31
C MET A 1 -2.58 15.91 5.14
N THR A 2 -2.17 15.30 4.04
CA THR A 2 -3.00 15.23 2.82
C THR A 2 -4.06 14.16 3.02
N SER A 3 -5.33 14.49 2.85
CA SER A 3 -6.41 13.50 2.87
C SER A 3 -6.20 12.43 1.80
N PRO A 4 -6.66 11.18 2.01
CA PRO A 4 -6.63 10.17 0.96
C PRO A 4 -7.49 10.62 -0.23
N PRO A 5 -7.14 10.21 -1.46
CA PRO A 5 -8.00 10.38 -2.62
C PRO A 5 -9.43 9.93 -2.36
N THR A 6 -10.41 10.66 -2.90
CA THR A 6 -11.85 10.41 -2.65
C THR A 6 -12.27 8.98 -2.95
N PHE A 7 -11.71 8.35 -3.99
CA PHE A 7 -12.04 6.96 -4.30
C PHE A 7 -11.54 6.00 -3.20
N LEU A 8 -10.33 6.19 -2.66
CA LEU A 8 -9.80 5.38 -1.56
C LEU A 8 -10.68 5.50 -0.31
N ALA A 9 -11.11 6.72 0.02
CA ALA A 9 -11.98 6.98 1.16
C ALA A 9 -13.37 6.33 1.05
N ARG A 10 -13.81 5.96 -0.16
CA ARG A 10 -15.13 5.38 -0.43
C ARG A 10 -15.08 3.87 -0.71
N LEU A 11 -13.90 3.26 -0.74
CA LEU A 11 -13.78 1.83 -0.96
C LEU A 11 -14.30 1.03 0.25
N PRO A 12 -15.05 -0.05 0.03
CA PRO A 12 -15.44 -0.94 1.11
C PRO A 12 -14.22 -1.71 1.62
N ALA A 13 -14.26 -2.08 2.91
CA ALA A 13 -13.13 -2.76 3.56
C ALA A 13 -12.70 -4.05 2.86
N THR A 14 -13.63 -4.71 2.16
CA THR A 14 -13.37 -5.93 1.37
C THR A 14 -12.44 -5.72 0.18
N ARG A 15 -12.16 -4.47 -0.22
CA ARG A 15 -11.20 -4.14 -1.28
C ARG A 15 -9.79 -3.85 -0.75
N PHE A 16 -9.61 -3.84 0.57
CA PHE A 16 -8.30 -3.69 1.18
C PHE A 16 -7.64 -5.05 1.40
N VAL A 17 -6.43 -5.20 0.90
CA VAL A 17 -5.51 -6.27 1.25
C VAL A 17 -4.56 -5.69 2.29
N GLU A 18 -4.65 -6.17 3.53
CA GLU A 18 -3.82 -5.66 4.62
C GLU A 18 -2.51 -6.45 4.71
N LEU A 19 -1.39 -5.75 4.84
CA LEU A 19 -0.08 -6.34 5.05
C LEU A 19 0.68 -5.56 6.12
N ASP A 20 0.88 -6.17 7.28
CA ASP A 20 1.71 -5.60 8.34
C ASP A 20 3.12 -6.19 8.29
N VAL A 21 4.11 -5.35 8.00
CA VAL A 21 5.53 -5.74 7.94
C VAL A 21 6.33 -5.24 9.14
N ARG A 22 5.71 -4.51 10.08
CA ARG A 22 6.38 -4.04 11.29
C ARG A 22 7.03 -5.18 12.08
N PRO A 23 6.37 -6.36 12.30
CA PRO A 23 7.01 -7.45 13.02
C PRO A 23 8.26 -7.99 12.31
N ILE A 24 8.24 -8.03 10.97
CA ILE A 24 9.38 -8.49 10.15
C ILE A 24 10.54 -7.51 10.27
N LEU A 25 10.26 -6.21 10.18
CA LEU A 25 11.27 -5.16 10.31
C LEU A 25 11.86 -5.12 11.73
N GLN A 26 11.02 -5.29 12.76
CA GLN A 26 11.45 -5.34 14.16
C GLN A 26 12.33 -6.55 14.47
N SER A 27 12.15 -7.67 13.76
CA SER A 27 13.02 -8.85 13.87
C SER A 27 14.28 -8.77 12.99
N GLY A 28 14.54 -7.66 12.32
CA GLY A 28 15.67 -7.49 11.39
C GLY A 28 15.52 -8.24 10.06
N GLY A 29 14.30 -8.67 9.72
CA GLY A 29 14.00 -9.35 8.46
C GLY A 29 13.70 -8.41 7.30
N GLU A 30 13.70 -8.95 6.08
CA GLU A 30 13.37 -8.21 4.87
C GLU A 30 11.94 -8.53 4.37
N PRO A 31 11.02 -7.56 4.35
CA PRO A 31 9.64 -7.81 3.94
C PRO A 31 9.40 -7.72 2.42
N PHE A 32 10.40 -7.31 1.64
CA PHE A 32 10.24 -6.99 0.22
C PHE A 32 9.60 -8.13 -0.57
N SER A 33 10.11 -9.36 -0.44
CA SER A 33 9.57 -10.53 -1.13
C SER A 33 8.09 -10.79 -0.80
N ARG A 34 7.70 -10.63 0.48
CA ARG A 34 6.30 -10.80 0.91
C ARG A 34 5.39 -9.71 0.35
N ILE A 35 5.89 -8.48 0.25
CA ILE A 35 5.15 -7.37 -0.38
C ILE A 35 4.94 -7.66 -1.86
N MET A 36 5.98 -8.07 -2.58
CA MET A 36 5.89 -8.40 -4.02
C MET A 36 4.94 -9.57 -4.27
N GLU A 37 5.02 -10.65 -3.48
CA GLU A 37 4.07 -11.78 -3.58
C GLU A 37 2.62 -11.32 -3.38
N THR A 38 2.37 -10.44 -2.41
CA THR A 38 1.04 -9.89 -2.14
C THR A 38 0.54 -9.05 -3.32
N VAL A 39 1.42 -8.21 -3.89
CA VAL A 39 1.12 -7.35 -5.04
C VAL A 39 0.82 -8.18 -6.30
N GLU A 40 1.57 -9.26 -6.53
CA GLU A 40 1.37 -10.17 -7.67
C GLU A 40 0.04 -10.92 -7.60
N ARG A 41 -0.42 -11.26 -6.40
CA ARG A 41 -1.71 -11.92 -6.16
C ARG A 41 -2.88 -10.95 -6.07
N MET A 42 -2.65 -9.64 -6.15
CA MET A 42 -3.67 -8.65 -5.85
C MET A 42 -4.70 -8.52 -6.98
N PRO A 43 -6.01 -8.73 -6.71
CA PRO A 43 -7.03 -8.63 -7.74
C PRO A 43 -7.20 -7.20 -8.26
N PRO A 44 -7.72 -7.01 -9.48
CA PRO A 44 -8.14 -5.69 -9.96
C PRO A 44 -9.11 -4.99 -9.00
N GLY A 45 -8.95 -3.68 -8.85
CA GLY A 45 -9.79 -2.84 -8.00
C GLY A 45 -9.56 -3.05 -6.51
N HIS A 46 -8.46 -3.67 -6.12
CA HIS A 46 -8.04 -3.79 -4.73
C HIS A 46 -6.87 -2.85 -4.42
N VAL A 47 -6.71 -2.56 -3.14
CA VAL A 47 -5.69 -1.65 -2.60
C VAL A 47 -4.91 -2.39 -1.54
N LEU A 48 -3.58 -2.37 -1.65
CA LEU A 48 -2.70 -2.89 -0.60
C LEU A 48 -2.52 -1.82 0.48
N ARG A 49 -2.95 -2.12 1.71
CA ARG A 49 -2.69 -1.29 2.90
C ARG A 49 -1.49 -1.88 3.66
N LEU A 50 -0.33 -1.31 3.43
CA LEU A 50 0.95 -1.72 4.01
C LEU A 50 1.26 -0.91 5.28
N ARG A 51 1.59 -1.58 6.38
CA ARG A 51 2.11 -0.94 7.61
C ARG A 51 3.59 -1.22 7.78
N ALA A 52 4.39 -0.18 7.97
CA ALA A 52 5.83 -0.26 8.17
C ALA A 52 6.29 0.67 9.30
N THR A 53 7.45 0.40 9.90
CA THR A 53 8.04 1.24 10.96
C THR A 53 8.79 2.46 10.42
N PHE A 54 8.96 2.57 9.10
CA PHE A 54 9.59 3.71 8.42
C PHE A 54 9.04 3.89 7.00
N LYS A 55 9.29 5.05 6.40
CA LYS A 55 8.90 5.35 5.01
C LYS A 55 9.71 4.50 4.02
N PRO A 56 9.11 3.59 3.24
CA PRO A 56 9.86 2.67 2.39
C PRO A 56 10.18 3.31 1.03
N VAL A 57 11.04 4.34 1.00
CA VAL A 57 11.36 5.12 -0.21
C VAL A 57 11.76 4.26 -1.42
N PRO A 58 12.63 3.23 -1.28
CA PRO A 58 12.97 2.36 -2.42
C PRO A 58 11.76 1.61 -2.98
N LEU A 59 10.87 1.12 -2.10
CA LEU A 59 9.66 0.40 -2.50
C LEU A 59 8.71 1.28 -3.30
N LEU A 60 8.57 2.56 -2.93
CA LEU A 60 7.71 3.50 -3.65
C LEU A 60 8.13 3.63 -5.13
N GLY A 61 9.45 3.68 -5.40
CA GLY A 61 10.00 3.71 -6.75
C GLY A 61 9.73 2.42 -7.54
N VAL A 62 9.96 1.26 -6.91
CA VAL A 62 9.69 -0.05 -7.53
C VAL A 62 8.21 -0.19 -7.89
N MET A 63 7.31 0.18 -6.97
CA MET A 63 5.87 0.12 -7.19
C MET A 63 5.44 1.06 -8.32
N HIS A 64 5.99 2.28 -8.36
CA HIS A 64 5.74 3.22 -9.45
C HIS A 64 6.15 2.67 -10.82
N GLN A 65 7.34 2.06 -10.93
CA GLN A 65 7.79 1.41 -12.18
C GLN A 65 6.89 0.25 -12.61
N LYS A 66 6.24 -0.42 -11.65
CA LYS A 66 5.25 -1.48 -11.90
C LYS A 66 3.84 -0.96 -12.22
N GLY A 67 3.66 0.37 -12.37
CA GLY A 67 2.36 0.99 -12.70
C GLY A 67 1.45 1.21 -11.49
N TRP A 68 1.98 1.15 -10.27
CA TRP A 68 1.22 1.42 -9.06
C TRP A 68 1.37 2.88 -8.62
N ALA A 69 0.25 3.50 -8.30
CA ALA A 69 0.21 4.74 -7.55
C ALA A 69 0.22 4.44 -6.05
N HIS A 70 0.51 5.46 -5.24
CA HIS A 70 0.51 5.32 -3.80
C HIS A 70 -0.05 6.54 -3.08
N TRP A 71 -0.56 6.31 -1.88
CA TRP A 71 -0.84 7.35 -0.90
C TRP A 71 -0.20 6.93 0.43
N ILE A 72 0.34 7.90 1.18
CA ILE A 72 1.00 7.62 2.45
C ILE A 72 0.44 8.52 3.55
N ALA A 73 0.24 7.94 4.72
CA ALA A 73 -0.02 8.66 5.95
C ALA A 73 0.98 8.27 7.03
N HIS A 74 1.32 9.26 7.84
CA HIS A 74 2.04 9.04 9.08
C HIS A 74 1.01 8.76 10.18
N GLY A 75 1.11 7.59 10.80
CA GLY A 75 0.27 7.17 11.91
C GLY A 75 0.63 7.88 13.22
N GLN A 76 -0.10 7.57 14.29
CA GLN A 76 0.10 8.19 15.60
C GLN A 76 1.35 7.68 16.35
N ASP A 77 1.87 6.49 16.01
CA ASP A 77 3.00 5.84 16.69
C ASP A 77 4.29 5.79 15.84
N GLU A 78 4.57 6.82 15.04
CA GLU A 78 5.67 6.86 14.05
C GLU A 78 5.60 5.78 12.95
N ASP A 79 4.55 4.97 12.96
CA ASP A 79 4.24 4.02 11.91
C ASP A 79 3.86 4.71 10.61
N TRP A 80 4.25 4.09 9.51
CA TRP A 80 3.88 4.49 8.17
C TRP A 80 2.77 3.59 7.65
N GLU A 81 1.70 4.22 7.17
CA GLU A 81 0.67 3.54 6.41
C GLU A 81 0.80 3.92 4.94
N ILE A 82 1.03 2.91 4.10
CA ILE A 82 1.25 3.08 2.66
C ILE A 82 0.16 2.31 1.93
N TRP A 83 -0.54 3.01 1.06
CA TRP A 83 -1.64 2.47 0.28
C TRP A 83 -1.17 2.39 -1.17
N PHE A 84 -1.05 1.19 -1.73
CA PHE A 84 -0.71 0.99 -3.14
C PHE A 84 -1.94 0.56 -3.93
N TYR A 85 -2.14 1.21 -5.09
CA TYR A 85 -3.30 0.98 -5.95
C TYR A 85 -2.96 1.26 -7.41
N ARG A 86 -3.71 0.67 -8.35
CA ARG A 86 -3.62 1.02 -9.78
C ARG A 86 -4.76 1.98 -10.11
N LEU A 87 -4.45 3.19 -10.58
CA LEU A 87 -5.48 4.18 -10.92
C LEU A 87 -6.45 3.66 -11.98
N ALA A 88 -5.94 2.96 -13.00
CA ALA A 88 -6.72 2.35 -14.07
C ALA A 88 -7.85 1.43 -13.56
N ASP A 89 -7.68 0.78 -12.41
CA ASP A 89 -8.70 -0.09 -11.83
C ASP A 89 -9.92 0.68 -11.29
N PHE A 90 -9.77 2.00 -11.06
CA PHE A 90 -10.80 2.90 -10.51
C PHE A 90 -11.22 4.00 -11.50
N GLU A 91 -10.49 4.16 -12.61
CA GLU A 91 -10.80 5.10 -13.70
C GLU A 91 -11.85 4.55 -14.70
N GLY A 92 -12.25 3.28 -14.57
CA GLY A 92 -13.21 2.61 -15.47
C GLY A 92 -14.64 2.41 -14.92
N SER A 93 -15.02 3.08 -13.83
CA SER A 93 -16.42 3.08 -13.34
C SER A 93 -17.16 4.30 -13.87
N GLY A 94 -17.36 4.35 -15.20
CA GLY A 94 -18.12 5.37 -15.92
C GLY A 94 -18.88 4.75 -17.06
#